data_AF-A0A0W1L8U2-F1
#
_entry.id   AF-A0A0W1L8U2-F1
#
_cell.length_a   1.000
_cell.length_b   1.000
_cell.length_c   1.000
_cell.angle_alpha   90.00
_cell.angle_beta   90.00
_cell.angle_gamma   90.00
#
_symmetry.space_group_name_H-M   'P 1'
#
loop_
_entity.id
_entity.type
_entity.pdbx_description
1 polymer ?
#
loop_
_entity_poly.entity_id
_entity_poly.type
_entity_poly.pdbx_seq_one_letter_code
_entity_poly.pdbx_strand_id
1 'polypeptide(L)'
;MSAKLLSQLSHNLLKVKECAAYEDFDSAQSAIISVDNTIREVFSKPAELSEEDKVFLVNFLQQFDQVMLEINIKKADTAKELGVHMRTQKKINIYKSIK
;
A
#
# COMPACT_ATOMS: atom_id res chain seq x y z
N MET A 1 0.38 26.37 4.00
CA MET A 1 1.23 25.19 4.29
C MET A 1 0.44 23.90 4.06
N SER A 2 -0.82 23.80 4.55
CA SER A 2 -1.66 22.61 4.37
C SER A 2 -1.86 22.20 2.91
N ALA A 3 -2.22 23.11 2.00
CA ALA A 3 -2.50 22.77 0.59
C ALA A 3 -1.38 21.99 -0.13
N LYS A 4 -0.10 22.31 0.15
CA LYS A 4 1.04 21.57 -0.43
C LYS A 4 1.10 20.14 0.13
N LEU A 5 0.95 20.00 1.45
CA LEU A 5 0.97 18.71 2.13
C LEU A 5 -0.21 17.83 1.72
N LEU A 6 -1.42 18.40 1.60
CA LEU A 6 -2.60 17.66 1.13
C LEU A 6 -2.48 17.21 -0.33
N SER A 7 -1.86 18.03 -1.18
CA SER A 7 -1.51 17.63 -2.55
C SER A 7 -0.48 16.49 -2.55
N GLN A 8 0.53 16.55 -1.68
CA GLN A 8 1.52 15.47 -1.51
C GLN A 8 0.86 14.17 -1.01
N LEU A 9 -0.11 14.23 -0.09
CA LEU A 9 -0.89 13.07 0.31
C LEU A 9 -1.60 12.44 -0.88
N SER A 10 -2.31 13.25 -1.67
CA SER A 10 -3.02 12.77 -2.88
C SER A 10 -2.07 12.08 -3.86
N HIS A 11 -0.91 12.70 -4.12
CA HIS A 11 0.12 12.15 -5.00
C HIS A 11 0.71 10.83 -4.48
N ASN A 12 1.01 10.77 -3.19
CA ASN A 12 1.56 9.57 -2.58
C ASN A 12 0.53 8.43 -2.57
N LEU A 13 -0.76 8.72 -2.33
CA LEU A 13 -1.82 7.72 -2.44
C LEU A 13 -1.97 7.21 -3.88
N LEU A 14 -1.86 8.07 -4.89
CA LEU A 14 -1.85 7.65 -6.29
C LEU A 14 -0.69 6.67 -6.55
N LYS A 15 0.51 6.99 -6.07
CA LYS A 15 1.66 6.08 -6.19
C LYS A 15 1.43 4.73 -5.50
N VAL A 16 0.84 4.72 -4.30
CA VAL A 16 0.50 3.46 -3.61
C VAL A 16 -0.46 2.63 -4.46
N LYS A 17 -1.49 3.26 -5.06
CA LYS A 17 -2.43 2.60 -5.98
C LYS A 17 -1.73 2.03 -7.22
N GLU A 18 -0.84 2.79 -7.84
CA GLU A 18 -0.05 2.35 -9.00
C GLU A 18 0.84 1.15 -8.66
N CYS A 19 1.62 1.24 -7.58
CA CYS A 19 2.48 0.14 -7.13
C CYS A 19 1.65 -1.11 -6.79
N ALA A 20 0.50 -0.96 -6.15
CA ALA A 20 -0.43 -2.05 -5.86
C ALA A 20 -1.00 -2.69 -7.14
N ALA A 21 -1.25 -1.91 -8.20
CA ALA A 21 -1.72 -2.41 -9.48
C ALA A 21 -0.68 -3.30 -10.17
N TYR A 22 0.60 -2.94 -10.06
CA TYR A 22 1.74 -3.67 -10.64
C TYR A 22 2.37 -4.72 -9.70
N GLU A 23 1.78 -4.97 -8.52
CA GLU A 23 2.29 -5.91 -7.51
C GLU A 23 3.72 -5.59 -7.02
N ASP A 24 4.15 -4.34 -7.20
CA ASP A 24 5.42 -3.83 -6.67
C ASP A 24 5.24 -3.42 -5.20
N PHE A 25 5.23 -4.44 -4.33
CA PHE A 25 4.97 -4.24 -2.91
C PHE A 25 6.08 -3.48 -2.17
N ASP A 26 7.32 -3.55 -2.65
CA ASP A 26 8.47 -2.84 -2.05
C ASP A 26 8.36 -1.33 -2.31
N SER A 27 8.03 -0.94 -3.54
CA SER A 27 7.76 0.46 -3.87
C SER A 27 6.48 0.96 -3.18
N ALA A 28 5.44 0.12 -3.08
CA ALA A 28 4.23 0.47 -2.33
C ALA A 28 4.55 0.77 -0.86
N GLN A 29 5.40 -0.04 -0.22
CA GLN A 29 5.85 0.19 1.16
C GLN A 29 6.59 1.53 1.30
N SER A 30 7.47 1.85 0.36
CA SER A 30 8.20 3.13 0.36
C SER A 30 7.26 4.34 0.20
N ALA A 31 6.24 4.22 -0.64
CA ALA A 31 5.20 5.24 -0.81
C ALA A 31 4.32 5.40 0.44
N ILE A 32 3.97 4.29 1.12
CA ILE A 32 3.24 4.30 2.40
C ILE A 32 4.04 5.03 3.49
N ILE A 33 5.35 4.80 3.59
CA ILE A 33 6.22 5.54 4.53
C ILE A 33 6.19 7.05 4.23
N SER A 34 6.14 7.43 2.95
CA SER A 34 6.03 8.83 2.54
C SER A 34 4.67 9.44 2.91
N VAL A 35 3.58 8.66 2.84
CA VAL A 35 2.27 9.06 3.38
C VAL A 35 2.35 9.32 4.88
N ASP A 36 2.90 8.38 5.67
CA ASP A 36 3.04 8.53 7.13
C ASP A 36 3.82 9.79 7.51
N ASN A 37 4.97 10.03 6.86
CA ASN A 37 5.76 11.23 7.08
C ASN A 37 4.98 12.52 6.78
N THR A 38 4.21 12.53 5.68
CA THR A 38 3.40 13.69 5.28
C THR A 38 2.25 13.92 6.27
N ILE A 39 1.59 12.85 6.74
CA ILE A 39 0.54 12.92 7.77
C ILE A 39 1.11 13.54 9.05
N ARG A 40 2.28 13.08 9.52
CA ARG A 40 2.93 13.65 10.71
C ARG A 40 3.22 15.14 10.55
N GLU A 41 3.61 15.57 9.35
CA GLU A 41 3.85 16.98 9.07
C GLU A 41 2.53 17.79 9.05
N VAL A 42 1.46 17.26 8.45
CA VAL A 42 0.11 17.88 8.48
C VAL A 42 -0.36 18.09 9.92
N PHE A 43 -0.19 17.08 10.77
CA PHE A 43 -0.62 17.14 12.17
C PHE A 43 0.39 17.79 13.12
N SER A 44 1.52 18.32 12.62
CA SER A 44 2.47 19.08 13.44
C SER A 44 1.89 20.41 13.94
N LYS A 45 0.90 20.95 13.22
CA LYS A 45 0.20 22.19 13.54
C LYS A 45 -1.31 22.08 13.29
N PRO A 46 -2.03 21.30 14.11
CA PRO A 46 -3.43 20.96 13.84
C PRO A 46 -4.37 22.16 13.90
N ALA A 47 -3.99 23.23 14.63
CA ALA A 47 -4.75 24.48 14.69
C ALA A 47 -4.76 25.27 13.37
N GLU A 48 -3.84 24.96 12.44
CA GLU A 48 -3.77 25.59 11.11
C GLU A 48 -4.63 24.86 10.05
N LEU A 49 -5.32 23.77 10.41
CA LEU A 49 -6.17 22.99 9.50
C LEU A 49 -7.58 23.58 9.44
N SER A 50 -8.03 23.93 8.22
CA SER A 50 -9.40 24.37 8.00
C SER A 50 -10.40 23.21 8.09
N GLU A 51 -11.70 23.51 8.10
CA GLU A 51 -12.73 22.46 8.04
C GLU A 51 -12.67 21.69 6.71
N GLU A 52 -12.36 22.37 5.60
CA GLU A 52 -12.16 21.73 4.30
C GLU A 52 -10.96 20.77 4.31
N ASP A 53 -9.87 21.16 4.97
CA ASP A 53 -8.70 20.28 5.14
C ASP A 53 -9.08 19.01 5.92
N LYS A 54 -9.91 19.13 6.96
CA LYS A 54 -10.41 17.98 7.73
C LYS A 54 -11.29 17.06 6.88
N VAL A 55 -12.21 17.62 6.10
CA VAL A 55 -13.07 16.85 5.18
C VAL A 55 -12.21 16.11 4.15
N PHE A 56 -11.18 16.76 3.60
CA PHE A 56 -10.22 16.12 2.71
C PHE A 56 -9.52 14.94 3.41
N LEU A 57 -9.02 15.13 4.63
CA LEU A 57 -8.31 14.09 5.38
C LEU A 57 -9.18 12.88 5.71
N VAL A 58 -10.48 13.09 5.98
CA VAL A 58 -11.44 11.99 6.18
C VAL A 58 -11.62 11.18 4.89
N ASN A 59 -11.81 11.85 3.76
CA ASN A 59 -11.92 11.17 2.45
C ASN A 59 -10.62 10.44 2.10
N PHE A 60 -9.48 11.09 2.33
CA PHE A 60 -8.16 10.49 2.15
C PHE A 60 -8.02 9.19 2.95
N LEU A 61 -8.38 9.20 4.24
CA LEU A 61 -8.30 8.02 5.11
C LEU A 61 -9.14 6.87 4.55
N GLN A 62 -10.38 7.12 4.16
CA GLN A 62 -11.26 6.10 3.58
C GLN A 62 -10.65 5.47 2.31
N GLN A 63 -10.09 6.29 1.43
CA GLN A 63 -9.44 5.78 0.23
C GLN A 63 -8.16 5.01 0.56
N PHE A 64 -7.38 5.49 1.52
CA PHE A 64 -6.15 4.83 1.94
C PHE A 64 -6.42 3.45 2.56
N ASP A 65 -7.44 3.34 3.43
CA ASP A 65 -7.87 2.08 4.02
C ASP A 65 -8.30 1.07 2.96
N GLN A 66 -9.05 1.51 1.95
CA GLN A 66 -9.45 0.66 0.84
C GLN A 66 -8.24 0.12 0.07
N VAL A 67 -7.27 0.98 -0.25
CA VAL A 67 -6.04 0.56 -0.96
C VAL A 67 -5.21 -0.40 -0.12
N MET A 68 -5.12 -0.18 1.19
CA MET A 68 -4.43 -1.09 2.10
C MET A 68 -5.09 -2.47 2.16
N LEU A 69 -6.43 -2.52 2.13
CA LEU A 69 -7.16 -3.78 2.05
C LEU A 69 -6.85 -4.53 0.75
N GLU A 70 -6.89 -3.83 -0.40
CA GLU A 70 -6.57 -4.40 -1.70
C GLU A 70 -5.14 -4.95 -1.75
N ILE A 71 -4.16 -4.22 -1.22
CA ILE A 71 -2.76 -4.68 -1.11
C ILE A 71 -2.67 -5.95 -0.27
N ASN A 72 -3.34 -6.01 0.88
CA ASN A 72 -3.29 -7.16 1.76
C ASN A 72 -3.91 -8.41 1.13
N ILE A 73 -5.01 -8.25 0.38
CA ILE A 73 -5.63 -9.34 -0.38
C ILE A 73 -4.64 -9.86 -1.43
N LYS A 74 -4.06 -8.97 -2.25
CA LYS A 74 -3.08 -9.37 -3.28
C LYS A 74 -1.88 -10.08 -2.69
N LYS A 75 -1.31 -9.57 -1.59
CA LYS A 75 -0.18 -10.23 -0.90
C LYS A 75 -0.53 -11.65 -0.44
N ALA A 76 -1.74 -11.84 0.08
CA ALA A 76 -2.20 -13.17 0.50
C ALA A 76 -2.34 -14.13 -0.69
N ASP A 77 -2.87 -13.64 -1.81
CA ASP A 77 -3.01 -14.42 -3.05
C ASP A 77 -1.65 -14.79 -3.64
N THR A 78 -0.70 -13.84 -3.76
CA THR A 78 0.66 -14.12 -4.23
C THR A 78 1.36 -15.16 -3.33
N ALA A 79 1.22 -15.05 -2.01
CA ALA A 79 1.79 -16.03 -1.08
C ALA A 79 1.20 -17.44 -1.24
N LYS A 80 -0.11 -17.52 -1.50
CA LYS A 80 -0.81 -18.79 -1.77
C LYS A 80 -0.32 -19.42 -3.08
N GLU A 81 -0.17 -18.64 -4.14
CA GLU A 81 0.37 -19.10 -5.43
C GLU A 81 1.78 -19.65 -5.28
N LEU A 82 2.67 -18.91 -4.59
CA LEU A 82 4.02 -19.37 -4.27
C LEU A 82 4.00 -20.72 -3.54
N GLY A 83 3.13 -20.87 -2.53
CA GLY A 83 2.98 -22.12 -1.79
C GLY A 83 2.47 -23.30 -2.64
N VAL A 84 1.63 -23.03 -3.65
CA VAL A 84 1.22 -24.04 -4.65
C VAL A 84 2.41 -24.43 -5.52
N HIS A 85 3.16 -23.45 -6.05
CA HIS A 85 4.34 -23.68 -6.87
C HIS A 85 5.40 -24.51 -6.15
N MET A 86 5.75 -24.17 -4.90
CA MET A 86 6.72 -24.92 -4.10
C MET A 86 6.28 -26.36 -3.87
N ARG A 87 4.99 -26.60 -3.57
CA ARG A 87 4.45 -27.97 -3.40
C ARG A 87 4.54 -28.77 -4.68
N THR A 88 4.21 -28.16 -5.82
CA THR A 88 4.32 -28.80 -7.14
C THR A 88 5.77 -29.14 -7.46
N GLN A 89 6.72 -28.24 -7.22
CA GLN A 89 8.14 -28.47 -7.44
C GLN A 89 8.67 -29.61 -6.55
N LYS A 90 8.24 -29.68 -5.29
CA LYS A 90 8.57 -30.79 -4.38
C LYS A 90 8.08 -32.14 -4.92
N LYS A 91 6.85 -32.23 -5.43
CA LYS A 91 6.32 -33.45 -6.05
C LYS A 91 7.15 -33.86 -7.26
N ILE A 92 7.46 -32.93 -8.16
CA ILE A 92 8.28 -33.18 -9.35
C ILE A 92 9.65 -33.75 -8.96
N ASN A 93 10.29 -33.19 -7.93
CA ASN A 93 11.60 -33.68 -7.47
C ASN A 93 11.53 -35.11 -6.93
N ILE A 94 10.48 -35.45 -6.16
CA ILE A 94 10.26 -36.84 -5.68
C ILE A 94 10.12 -37.80 -6.86
N TYR A 95 9.31 -37.46 -7.86
CA TYR A 95 9.16 -38.32 -9.05
C TYR A 95 10.46 -38.51 -9.81
N LYS A 96 11.31 -37.46 -9.90
CA LYS A 96 12.63 -37.55 -10.55
C LYS A 96 13.64 -38.40 -9.77
N SER A 97 13.52 -38.48 -8.45
CA SER A 97 14.45 -39.25 -7.60
C SER A 97 14.15 -40.75 -7.52
N ILE A 98 13.02 -41.22 -8.04
CA ILE A 98 12.66 -42.66 -8.09
C ILE A 98 13.22 -43.31 -9.38
N LYS A 99 14.44 -42.93 -9.78
CA LYS A 99 15.18 -43.52 -10.90
C LYS A 99 16.42 -44.24 -10.41
#